data_AF-A0AAD2GY37-F1
#
_entry.id   AF-A0AAD2GY37-F1
#
_cell.length_a   1.000
_cell.length_b   1.000
_cell.length_c   1.000
_cell.angle_alpha   90.00
_cell.angle_beta   90.00
_cell.angle_gamma   90.00
#
_symmetry.space_group_name_H-M   'P 1'
#
loop_
_entity.id
_entity.type
_entity.pdbx_description
1 polymer ?
#
loop_
_entity_poly.entity_id
_entity_poly.type
_entity_poly.pdbx_seq_one_letter_code
_entity_poly.pdbx_strand_id
1 'polypeptide(L)'
;MPRSRHTQKVSGKSLDDLERQYSIAAEFETDIQEVWFAGCHADVGGGALPNNARNSLARISLRWMIRQCFVVRTGIMFHAEMLRMAGIDPDRLYPHVLPRPPPIMPDPDDERMQGSTEIKGKVIADWDFVSEEEEDLADAMTALNDELLRRRIWWFLEWFPQKLRFQEKNDTWTKAMIIHRGRGRHVPRQTTHGVHIHRTVKMRMDALGYNPRANIKATTDPIWVD
;
A
#
# COMPACT_ATOMS: atom_id res chain seq x y z
N MET A 1 -21.26 37.26 -17.75
CA MET A 1 -22.09 36.79 -16.61
C MET A 1 -21.44 35.56 -16.00
N PRO A 2 -21.09 35.53 -14.70
CA PRO A 2 -20.60 34.32 -14.08
C PRO A 2 -21.77 33.40 -13.76
N ARG A 3 -21.77 32.18 -14.32
CA ARG A 3 -22.75 31.14 -14.00
C ARG A 3 -22.57 30.73 -12.53
N SER A 4 -23.62 30.95 -11.73
CA SER A 4 -23.76 30.42 -10.38
C SER A 4 -23.57 28.90 -10.43
N ARG A 5 -22.45 28.40 -9.89
CA ARG A 5 -22.25 26.97 -9.65
C ARG A 5 -23.06 26.61 -8.40
N HIS A 6 -24.27 26.08 -8.60
CA HIS A 6 -25.01 25.42 -7.53
C HIS A 6 -24.25 24.18 -7.05
N THR A 7 -23.38 24.35 -6.05
CA THR A 7 -22.80 23.23 -5.31
C THR A 7 -23.85 22.71 -4.33
N GLN A 8 -24.50 21.60 -4.64
CA GLN A 8 -25.33 20.89 -3.66
C GLN A 8 -24.42 20.37 -2.54
N LYS A 9 -24.59 20.91 -1.32
CA LYS A 9 -24.02 20.33 -0.11
C LYS A 9 -24.74 19.01 0.15
N VAL A 10 -24.10 17.90 -0.19
CA VAL A 10 -24.61 16.57 0.12
C VAL A 10 -24.30 16.27 1.59
N SER A 11 -25.10 16.83 2.49
CA SER A 11 -25.05 16.54 3.92
C SER A 11 -25.81 15.24 4.18
N GLY A 12 -25.13 14.18 4.64
CA GLY A 12 -25.77 12.96 5.14
C GLY A 12 -25.64 11.70 4.27
N LYS A 13 -24.93 11.71 3.15
CA LYS A 13 -24.66 10.49 2.36
C LYS A 13 -23.37 9.80 2.84
N SER A 14 -23.40 8.46 2.93
CA SER A 14 -22.19 7.68 3.21
C SER A 14 -21.23 7.68 2.01
N LEU A 15 -19.97 7.30 2.22
CA LEU A 15 -18.99 7.17 1.13
C LEU A 15 -19.48 6.18 0.07
N ASP A 16 -20.14 5.10 0.50
CA ASP A 16 -20.75 4.09 -0.37
C ASP A 16 -21.92 4.64 -1.17
N ASP A 17 -22.75 5.51 -0.58
CA ASP A 17 -23.84 6.15 -1.31
C ASP A 17 -23.30 7.10 -2.39
N LEU A 18 -22.26 7.86 -2.05
CA LEU A 18 -21.58 8.76 -2.99
C LEU A 18 -20.90 7.95 -4.10
N GLU A 19 -20.22 6.87 -3.74
CA GLU A 19 -19.62 5.95 -4.69
C GLU A 19 -20.67 5.36 -5.63
N ARG A 20 -21.77 4.80 -5.12
CA ARG A 20 -22.86 4.27 -5.96
C ARG A 20 -23.48 5.34 -6.85
N GLN A 21 -23.63 6.56 -6.33
CA GLN A 21 -24.23 7.67 -7.07
C GLN A 21 -23.33 8.13 -8.23
N TYR A 22 -22.01 8.17 -8.01
CA TYR A 22 -21.07 8.81 -8.93
C TYR A 22 -20.17 7.85 -9.72
N SER A 23 -20.03 6.60 -9.26
CA SER A 23 -19.23 5.56 -9.90
C SER A 23 -20.06 4.73 -10.88
N ILE A 24 -20.92 5.36 -11.69
CA ILE A 24 -21.40 4.61 -12.88
C ILE A 24 -20.15 4.13 -13.59
N ALA A 25 -20.11 2.80 -13.83
CA ALA A 25 -19.05 2.13 -14.54
C ALA A 25 -18.65 3.04 -15.70
N ALA A 26 -17.44 3.59 -15.63
CA ALA A 26 -16.92 4.30 -16.78
C ALA A 26 -17.06 3.32 -17.94
N GLU A 27 -17.74 3.72 -19.02
CA GLU A 27 -17.76 2.94 -20.27
C GLU A 27 -16.34 2.73 -20.82
N PHE A 28 -15.36 3.41 -20.23
CA PHE A 28 -13.94 3.31 -20.49
C PHE A 28 -13.25 2.48 -19.41
N GLU A 29 -12.72 1.33 -19.82
CA GLU A 29 -11.78 0.54 -19.05
C GLU A 29 -10.46 1.33 -18.92
N THR A 30 -9.94 1.44 -17.69
CA THR A 30 -8.62 2.01 -17.42
C THR A 30 -7.69 0.91 -16.97
N ASP A 31 -6.43 0.97 -17.37
CA ASP A 31 -5.35 0.05 -17.01
C ASP A 31 -4.77 0.33 -15.61
N ILE A 32 -5.64 0.64 -14.64
CA ILE A 32 -5.27 1.00 -13.28
C ILE A 32 -5.44 -0.21 -12.36
N GLN A 33 -4.37 -0.55 -11.64
CA GLN A 33 -4.41 -1.54 -10.56
C GLN A 33 -4.19 -0.86 -9.21
N GLU A 34 -5.21 -0.90 -8.35
CA GLU A 34 -5.10 -0.45 -6.96
C GLU A 34 -4.76 -1.67 -6.08
N VAL A 35 -3.62 -1.62 -5.39
CA VAL A 35 -3.14 -2.70 -4.50
C VAL A 35 -2.95 -2.18 -3.09
N TRP A 36 -3.42 -2.96 -2.12
CA TRP A 36 -3.31 -2.65 -0.70
C TRP A 36 -2.05 -3.28 -0.08
N PHE A 37 -1.28 -2.46 0.64
CA PHE A 37 -0.08 -2.86 1.37
C PHE A 37 -0.24 -2.60 2.87
N ALA A 38 0.44 -3.39 3.71
CA ALA A 38 0.41 -3.22 5.15
C ALA A 38 1.16 -1.97 5.59
N GLY A 39 0.61 -1.28 6.60
CA GLY A 39 1.27 -0.16 7.28
C GLY A 39 0.59 1.19 7.13
N CYS A 40 1.31 2.21 7.57
CA CYS A 40 0.92 3.62 7.52
C CYS A 40 1.48 4.32 6.27
N HIS A 41 1.38 5.65 6.20
CA HIS A 41 1.78 6.43 5.02
C HIS A 41 3.23 6.18 4.58
N ALA A 42 4.17 6.26 5.52
CA ALA A 42 5.59 6.09 5.24
C ALA A 42 6.03 4.61 5.16
N ASP A 43 5.17 3.67 5.59
CA ASP A 43 5.38 2.22 5.38
C ASP A 43 5.05 1.78 3.95
N VAL A 44 4.38 2.63 3.16
CA VAL A 44 4.12 2.38 1.73
C VAL A 44 4.91 3.36 0.86
N GLY A 45 4.97 4.64 1.25
CA GLY A 45 5.65 5.69 0.49
C GLY A 45 7.15 5.84 0.78
N GLY A 46 7.65 5.23 1.85
CA GLY A 46 9.04 5.38 2.31
C GLY A 46 9.27 6.62 3.18
N GLY A 47 10.47 6.70 3.76
CA GLY A 47 10.93 7.85 4.55
C GLY A 47 10.73 7.75 6.07
N ALA A 48 10.23 6.63 6.59
CA ALA A 48 10.07 6.42 8.03
C ALA A 48 11.38 6.03 8.75
N LEU A 49 12.24 5.26 8.07
CA LEU A 49 13.46 4.69 8.61
C LEU A 49 14.71 5.34 7.98
N PRO A 50 15.86 5.34 8.68
CA PRO A 50 17.11 5.85 8.13
C PRO A 50 17.58 4.99 6.94
N ASN A 51 18.37 5.58 6.05
CA ASN A 51 18.84 4.91 4.82
C ASN A 51 19.69 3.65 5.07
N ASN A 52 20.22 3.47 6.28
CA ASN A 52 20.99 2.29 6.67
C ASN A 52 20.11 1.17 7.29
N ALA A 53 18.80 1.38 7.43
CA ALA A 53 17.89 0.32 7.84
C ALA A 53 17.82 -0.73 6.73
N ARG A 54 18.19 -1.97 7.07
CA ARG A 54 18.18 -3.09 6.12
C ARG A 54 16.76 -3.42 5.68
N ASN A 55 15.86 -3.52 6.65
CA ASN A 55 14.49 -3.95 6.41
C ASN A 55 13.47 -2.87 6.80
N SER A 56 12.42 -2.74 5.99
CA SER A 56 11.31 -1.82 6.22
C SER A 56 10.09 -2.22 5.39
N LEU A 57 8.89 -2.01 5.91
CA LEU A 57 7.64 -2.23 5.16
C LEU A 57 7.61 -1.53 3.79
N ALA A 58 8.18 -0.33 3.68
CA ALA A 58 8.18 0.46 2.44
C ALA A 58 9.01 -0.16 1.31
N ARG A 59 9.91 -1.10 1.63
CA ARG A 59 10.66 -1.81 0.61
C ARG A 59 9.78 -2.76 -0.19
N ILE A 60 8.72 -3.30 0.42
CA ILE A 60 7.76 -4.20 -0.24
C ILE A 60 7.06 -3.47 -1.40
N SER A 61 6.45 -2.32 -1.11
CA SER A 61 5.76 -1.50 -2.13
C SER A 61 6.73 -0.97 -3.18
N LEU A 62 7.96 -0.62 -2.79
CA LEU A 62 9.01 -0.22 -3.73
C LEU A 62 9.37 -1.36 -4.69
N ARG A 63 9.64 -2.58 -4.18
CA ARG A 63 9.93 -3.74 -5.01
C ARG A 63 8.79 -4.07 -5.96
N TRP A 64 7.57 -4.04 -5.45
CA TRP A 64 6.36 -4.24 -6.25
C TRP A 64 6.27 -3.22 -7.40
N MET A 65 6.44 -1.92 -7.11
CA MET A 65 6.37 -0.88 -8.12
C MET A 65 7.47 -0.99 -9.18
N ILE A 66 8.70 -1.35 -8.77
CA ILE A 66 9.79 -1.61 -9.71
C ILE A 66 9.40 -2.74 -10.64
N ARG A 67 8.89 -3.86 -10.12
CA ARG A 67 8.42 -4.99 -10.93
C ARG A 67 7.30 -4.58 -11.88
N GLN A 68 6.33 -3.78 -11.44
CA GLN A 68 5.26 -3.27 -12.31
C GLN A 68 5.81 -2.45 -13.49
N CYS A 69 6.90 -1.69 -13.30
CA CYS A 69 7.54 -0.97 -14.42
C CYS A 69 8.00 -1.92 -15.54
N PHE A 70 8.46 -3.13 -15.20
CA PHE A 70 8.81 -4.15 -16.20
C PHE A 70 7.56 -4.83 -16.78
N VAL A 71 6.56 -5.16 -15.96
CA VAL A 71 5.31 -5.80 -16.41
C VAL A 71 4.59 -4.94 -17.46
N VAL A 72 4.40 -3.65 -17.17
CA VAL A 72 3.73 -2.69 -18.07
C VAL A 72 4.67 -2.07 -19.10
N ARG A 73 5.93 -2.51 -19.15
CA ARG A 73 6.94 -2.09 -20.14
C ARG A 73 7.09 -0.57 -20.25
N THR A 74 7.24 0.13 -19.11
CA THR A 74 7.37 1.60 -19.09
C THR A 74 8.61 2.13 -19.81
N GLY A 75 9.63 1.29 -20.01
CA GLY A 75 10.93 1.69 -20.57
C GLY A 75 11.86 2.39 -19.56
N ILE A 76 11.47 2.46 -18.28
CA ILE A 76 12.35 2.96 -17.21
C ILE A 76 13.53 2.01 -17.07
N MET A 77 14.75 2.57 -17.09
CA MET A 77 15.99 1.82 -16.91
C MET A 77 16.45 1.89 -15.46
N PHE A 78 16.85 0.74 -14.91
CA PHE A 78 17.38 0.62 -13.55
C PHE A 78 18.82 0.15 -13.58
N HIS A 79 19.63 0.63 -12.63
CA HIS A 79 20.96 0.07 -12.40
C HIS A 79 20.81 -1.31 -11.75
N ALA A 80 21.31 -2.36 -12.40
CA ALA A 80 21.16 -3.75 -11.94
C ALA A 80 21.67 -3.96 -10.50
N GLU A 81 22.76 -3.31 -10.12
CA GLU A 81 23.30 -3.39 -8.76
C GLU A 81 22.34 -2.79 -7.71
N MET A 82 21.66 -1.69 -8.07
CA MET A 82 20.69 -1.04 -7.19
C MET A 82 19.41 -1.88 -7.02
N LEU A 83 19.07 -2.73 -7.98
CA LEU A 83 17.96 -3.68 -7.86
C LEU A 83 18.25 -4.73 -6.78
N ARG A 84 19.48 -5.27 -6.75
CA ARG A 84 19.92 -6.19 -5.69
C ARG A 84 19.88 -5.53 -4.32
N MET A 85 20.30 -4.27 -4.23
CA MET A 85 20.18 -3.48 -2.99
C MET A 85 18.72 -3.27 -2.55
N ALA A 86 17.80 -3.14 -3.51
CA ALA A 86 16.36 -3.08 -3.25
C ALA A 86 15.75 -4.45 -2.84
N GLY A 87 16.52 -5.54 -2.94
CA GLY A 87 16.09 -6.90 -2.66
C GLY A 87 15.37 -7.55 -3.85
N ILE A 88 15.77 -7.23 -5.08
CA ILE A 88 15.22 -7.79 -6.32
C ILE A 88 16.32 -8.45 -7.13
N ASP A 89 16.04 -9.63 -7.68
CA ASP A 89 16.92 -10.29 -8.63
C ASP A 89 16.71 -9.72 -10.06
N PRO A 90 17.71 -9.04 -10.66
CA PRO A 90 17.59 -8.50 -12.02
C PRO A 90 17.25 -9.56 -13.06
N ASP A 91 17.74 -10.79 -12.88
CA ASP A 91 17.55 -11.90 -13.83
C ASP A 91 16.10 -12.39 -13.86
N ARG A 92 15.30 -12.04 -12.84
CA ARG A 92 13.85 -12.31 -12.78
C ARG A 92 12.99 -11.23 -13.43
N LEU A 93 13.56 -10.08 -13.80
CA LEU A 93 12.81 -8.93 -14.32
C LEU A 93 12.94 -8.77 -15.84
N TYR A 94 14.09 -9.12 -16.41
CA TYR A 94 14.41 -8.88 -17.82
C TYR A 94 15.08 -10.12 -18.44
N PRO A 95 14.77 -10.53 -19.70
CA PRO A 95 13.95 -9.85 -20.71
C PRO A 95 12.44 -9.94 -20.51
N HIS A 96 11.98 -10.88 -19.69
CA HIS A 96 10.58 -11.05 -19.31
C HIS A 96 10.48 -11.25 -17.81
N VAL A 97 9.43 -10.70 -17.19
CA VAL A 97 9.19 -10.86 -15.75
C VAL A 97 8.79 -12.30 -15.47
N LEU A 98 9.59 -13.00 -14.67
CA LEU A 98 9.32 -14.38 -14.25
C LEU A 98 8.29 -14.42 -13.11
N PRO A 99 7.44 -15.47 -13.05
CA PRO A 99 6.54 -15.65 -11.91
C PRO A 99 7.38 -15.87 -10.65
N ARG A 100 6.96 -15.24 -9.55
CA ARG A 100 7.63 -15.38 -8.27
C ARG A 100 7.30 -16.73 -7.63
N PRO A 101 8.24 -17.33 -6.89
CA PRO A 101 7.97 -18.52 -6.11
C PRO A 101 6.98 -18.21 -4.96
N PRO A 102 6.37 -19.26 -4.37
CA PRO A 102 5.46 -19.11 -3.24
C PRO A 102 6.07 -18.34 -2.07
N PRO A 103 5.26 -17.61 -1.29
CA PRO A 103 5.73 -16.90 -0.11
C PRO A 103 6.35 -17.86 0.91
N ILE A 104 7.47 -17.47 1.50
CA ILE A 104 8.05 -18.20 2.64
C ILE A 104 7.13 -17.98 3.85
N MET A 105 6.73 -19.08 4.46
CA MET A 105 5.88 -19.01 5.64
C MET A 105 6.73 -18.65 6.87
N PRO A 106 6.22 -17.77 7.74
CA PRO A 106 6.86 -17.46 9.00
C PRO A 106 6.97 -18.74 9.86
N ASP A 107 8.19 -19.20 10.14
CA ASP A 107 8.46 -20.24 11.15
C ASP A 107 8.48 -19.63 12.56
N PRO A 108 7.54 -19.98 13.46
CA PRO A 108 7.46 -19.40 14.80
C PRO A 108 8.74 -19.60 15.65
N ASP A 109 9.61 -20.54 15.29
CA ASP A 109 10.86 -20.83 15.99
C ASP A 109 12.09 -20.10 15.39
N ASP A 110 11.95 -19.31 14.30
CA ASP A 110 13.08 -18.57 13.72
C ASP A 110 13.39 -17.29 14.52
N GLU A 111 14.52 -17.28 15.23
CA GLU A 111 14.98 -16.13 16.04
C GLU A 111 15.11 -14.82 15.24
N ARG A 112 15.23 -14.89 13.90
CA ARG A 112 15.24 -13.71 13.02
C ARG A 112 13.89 -12.98 12.97
N MET A 113 12.81 -13.58 13.47
CA MET A 113 11.50 -12.95 13.62
C MET A 113 11.42 -11.88 14.70
N GLN A 114 12.34 -11.91 15.67
CA GLN A 114 12.38 -10.89 16.72
C GLN A 114 13.11 -9.68 16.17
N GLY A 115 12.36 -8.82 15.47
CA GLY A 115 12.86 -7.64 14.76
C GLY A 115 14.06 -7.01 15.46
N SER A 116 15.25 -7.20 14.87
CA SER A 116 16.48 -6.70 15.45
C SER A 116 16.45 -5.17 15.39
N THR A 117 16.20 -4.56 16.55
CA THR A 117 16.22 -3.10 16.73
C THR A 117 17.66 -2.55 16.75
N GLU A 118 18.67 -3.43 16.76
CA GLU A 118 20.08 -3.04 16.76
C GLU A 118 20.69 -3.01 15.35
N ILE A 119 20.78 -1.80 14.80
CA ILE A 119 21.60 -1.50 13.63
C ILE A 119 23.06 -1.45 14.09
N LYS A 120 23.73 -2.59 14.23
CA LYS A 120 25.20 -2.63 14.27
C LYS A 120 25.73 -2.42 12.86
N GLY A 121 25.95 -1.15 12.53
CA GLY A 121 26.79 -0.59 11.47
C GLY A 121 27.40 -1.52 10.42
N LYS A 122 26.59 -2.32 9.70
CA LYS A 122 27.04 -2.94 8.46
C LYS A 122 26.95 -1.88 7.37
N VAL A 123 28.08 -1.60 6.74
CA VAL A 123 28.17 -0.71 5.58
C VAL A 123 27.26 -1.28 4.49
N ILE A 124 26.59 -0.41 3.72
CA ILE A 124 25.66 -0.76 2.62
C ILE A 124 26.27 -1.77 1.62
N ALA A 125 27.60 -1.79 1.51
CA ALA A 125 28.37 -2.67 0.63
C ALA A 125 28.39 -4.16 1.04
N ASP A 126 27.92 -4.51 2.24
CA ASP A 126 28.07 -5.85 2.84
C ASP A 126 26.72 -6.58 2.99
N TRP A 127 25.74 -6.16 2.19
CA TRP A 127 24.38 -6.66 2.19
C TRP A 127 24.27 -7.83 1.22
N ASP A 128 24.51 -9.04 1.71
CA ASP A 128 24.35 -10.26 0.92
C ASP A 128 22.87 -10.49 0.59
N PHE A 129 22.45 -10.08 -0.60
CA PHE A 129 21.13 -10.40 -1.13
C PHE A 129 21.02 -11.92 -1.34
N VAL A 130 20.09 -12.56 -0.63
CA VAL A 130 19.87 -14.01 -0.72
C VAL A 130 18.73 -14.32 -1.69
N SER A 131 17.52 -13.86 -1.37
CA SER A 131 16.33 -14.05 -2.20
C SER A 131 15.30 -12.96 -1.94
N GLU A 132 14.42 -12.72 -2.91
CA GLU A 132 13.34 -11.73 -2.74
C GLU A 132 12.32 -12.17 -1.68
N GLU A 133 12.13 -13.47 -1.53
CA GLU A 133 11.15 -14.04 -0.60
C GLU A 133 11.61 -13.89 0.86
N GLU A 134 12.91 -14.03 1.13
CA GLU A 134 13.49 -13.77 2.44
C GLU A 134 13.46 -12.27 2.77
N GLU A 135 13.74 -11.41 1.80
CA GLU A 135 13.61 -9.95 1.97
C GLU A 135 12.16 -9.54 2.23
N ASP A 136 11.19 -10.13 1.52
CA ASP A 136 9.76 -9.90 1.77
C ASP A 136 9.35 -10.34 3.16
N LEU A 137 9.82 -11.51 3.63
CA LEU A 137 9.54 -11.98 4.98
C LEU A 137 10.12 -11.02 6.02
N ALA A 138 11.41 -10.69 5.91
CA ALA A 138 12.09 -9.80 6.84
C ALA A 138 11.44 -8.40 6.88
N ASP A 139 11.12 -7.82 5.71
CA ASP A 139 10.41 -6.54 5.62
C ASP A 139 8.99 -6.63 6.18
N ALA A 140 8.28 -7.73 5.90
CA ALA A 140 6.95 -7.97 6.41
C ALA A 140 6.93 -8.16 7.94
N MET A 141 8.02 -8.54 8.59
CA MET A 141 8.08 -8.66 10.05
C MET A 141 8.45 -7.36 10.77
N THR A 142 8.81 -6.31 10.03
CA THR A 142 9.18 -5.02 10.66
C THR A 142 7.98 -4.33 11.34
N ALA A 143 8.27 -3.51 12.35
CA ALA A 143 7.25 -2.77 13.09
C ALA A 143 6.57 -1.71 12.21
N LEU A 144 5.30 -1.40 12.50
CA LEU A 144 4.54 -0.36 11.79
C LEU A 144 5.03 1.03 12.23
N ASN A 145 5.21 1.94 11.27
CA ASN A 145 5.58 3.32 11.55
C ASN A 145 4.33 4.20 11.73
N ASP A 146 3.58 3.97 12.82
CA ASP A 146 2.36 4.71 13.13
C ASP A 146 2.68 6.08 13.79
N GLU A 147 2.68 7.12 12.96
CA GLU A 147 2.85 8.51 13.41
C GLU A 147 1.75 8.99 14.36
N LEU A 148 0.52 8.44 14.30
CA LEU A 148 -0.55 8.81 15.24
C LEU A 148 -0.23 8.33 16.66
N LEU A 149 0.45 7.19 16.79
CA LEU A 149 0.94 6.69 18.08
C LEU A 149 2.17 7.47 18.55
N ARG A 150 3.12 7.75 17.64
CA ARG A 150 4.36 8.46 17.97
C ARG A 150 4.13 9.91 18.38
N ARG A 151 3.27 10.62 17.65
CA ARG A 151 2.98 12.05 17.85
C ARG A 151 1.50 12.22 18.11
N ARG A 152 1.12 12.18 19.39
CA ARG A 152 -0.27 12.31 19.86
C ARG A 152 -0.97 13.59 19.40
N ILE A 153 -0.23 14.63 19.02
CA ILE A 153 -0.82 15.86 18.46
C ILE A 153 -1.54 15.62 17.12
N TRP A 154 -1.14 14.61 16.35
CA TRP A 154 -1.83 14.27 15.10
C TRP A 154 -3.27 13.80 15.32
N TRP A 155 -3.59 13.25 16.49
CA TRP A 155 -4.98 12.94 16.86
C TRP A 155 -5.88 14.17 16.88
N PHE A 156 -5.34 15.37 17.07
CA PHE A 156 -6.14 16.59 16.95
C PHE A 156 -6.64 16.79 15.51
N LEU A 157 -5.81 16.49 14.50
CA LEU A 157 -6.21 16.60 13.09
C LEU A 157 -7.25 15.54 12.69
N GLU A 158 -7.27 14.39 13.34
CA GLU A 158 -8.27 13.34 13.12
C GLU A 158 -9.70 13.77 13.47
N TRP A 159 -9.85 14.76 14.35
CA TRP A 159 -11.13 15.36 14.70
C TRP A 159 -11.50 16.57 13.82
N PHE A 160 -10.56 17.05 13.00
CA PHE A 160 -10.81 18.20 12.14
C PHE A 160 -11.61 17.79 10.89
N PRO A 161 -12.73 18.45 10.57
CA PRO A 161 -13.51 18.13 9.38
C PRO A 161 -12.71 18.39 8.09
N GLN A 162 -12.49 17.34 7.31
CA GLN A 162 -11.84 17.44 6.00
C GLN A 162 -12.87 17.39 4.87
N LYS A 163 -12.59 18.15 3.81
CA LYS A 163 -13.44 18.23 2.61
C LYS A 163 -12.94 17.21 1.59
N LEU A 164 -13.65 16.09 1.43
CA LEU A 164 -13.40 15.12 0.38
C LEU A 164 -14.12 15.55 -0.91
N ARG A 165 -13.51 15.29 -2.06
CA ARG A 165 -14.10 15.58 -3.37
C ARG A 165 -14.42 14.31 -4.12
N PHE A 166 -15.60 14.24 -4.74
CA PHE A 166 -16.04 13.14 -5.60
C PHE A 166 -16.35 13.69 -6.98
N GLN A 167 -15.89 13.00 -8.01
CA GLN A 167 -16.20 13.33 -9.40
C GLN A 167 -17.54 12.70 -9.77
N GLU A 168 -18.48 13.52 -10.23
CA GLU A 168 -19.76 13.11 -10.78
C GLU A 168 -19.61 12.61 -12.23
N LYS A 169 -20.66 11.96 -12.74
CA LYS A 169 -20.76 11.44 -14.12
C LYS A 169 -20.72 12.52 -15.21
N ASN A 170 -21.08 13.74 -14.87
CA ASN A 170 -21.08 14.90 -15.77
C ASN A 170 -19.75 15.68 -15.69
N ASP A 171 -18.69 15.06 -15.15
CA ASP A 171 -17.39 15.67 -14.86
C ASP A 171 -17.41 16.87 -13.91
N THR A 172 -18.49 17.04 -13.15
CA THR A 172 -18.52 18.02 -12.06
C THR A 172 -18.02 17.42 -10.75
N TRP A 173 -17.59 18.26 -9.81
CA TRP A 173 -17.03 17.80 -8.53
C TRP A 173 -17.95 18.15 -7.38
N THR A 174 -18.36 17.15 -6.59
CA THR A 174 -19.06 17.36 -5.33
C THR A 174 -18.12 17.34 -4.14
N LYS A 175 -18.53 18.00 -3.05
CA LYS A 175 -17.75 18.09 -1.81
C LYS A 175 -18.54 17.43 -0.68
N ALA A 176 -17.92 16.47 -0.01
CA ALA A 176 -18.42 15.90 1.23
C ALA A 176 -17.51 16.35 2.39
N MET A 177 -18.09 16.54 3.58
CA MET A 177 -17.30 16.75 4.79
C MET A 177 -17.25 15.46 5.58
N ILE A 178 -16.04 15.03 5.94
CA ILE A 178 -15.80 13.83 6.73
C ILE A 178 -14.90 14.15 7.91
N ILE A 179 -15.06 13.37 8.98
CA ILE A 179 -14.16 13.37 10.14
C ILE A 179 -13.51 12.00 10.16
N HIS A 180 -12.17 11.97 10.16
CA HIS A 180 -11.40 10.74 9.94
C HIS A 180 -11.43 9.81 11.15
N ARG A 181 -11.26 10.33 12.38
CA ARG A 181 -11.34 9.56 13.64
C ARG A 181 -10.47 8.28 13.65
N GLY A 182 -9.35 8.26 12.93
CA GLY A 182 -8.50 7.08 12.76
C GLY A 182 -9.16 5.94 12.00
N ARG A 183 -10.25 6.20 11.25
CA ARG A 183 -10.92 5.18 10.43
C ARG A 183 -10.00 4.71 9.31
N GLY A 184 -10.11 3.42 9.01
CA GLY A 184 -9.44 2.82 7.86
C GLY A 184 -9.84 3.51 6.54
N ARG A 185 -8.96 3.42 5.55
CA ARG A 185 -9.20 4.03 4.24
C ARG A 185 -10.37 3.31 3.55
N HIS A 186 -11.27 4.10 2.96
CA HIS A 186 -12.31 3.57 2.08
C HIS A 186 -11.66 3.15 0.76
N VAL A 187 -11.89 1.89 0.39
CA VAL A 187 -11.48 1.33 -0.91
C VAL A 187 -12.68 1.43 -1.83
N PRO A 188 -12.62 2.21 -2.91
CA PRO A 188 -13.71 2.32 -3.85
C PRO A 188 -13.84 1.02 -4.68
N ARG A 189 -15.02 0.79 -5.23
CA ARG A 189 -15.38 -0.21 -6.24
C ARG A 189 -15.09 -1.67 -5.88
N GLN A 190 -15.13 -2.00 -4.59
CA GLN A 190 -14.83 -3.35 -4.07
C GLN A 190 -15.69 -4.45 -4.70
N THR A 191 -16.98 -4.19 -4.95
CA THR A 191 -17.88 -5.18 -5.54
C THR A 191 -17.66 -5.40 -7.03
N THR A 192 -17.02 -4.44 -7.72
CA THR A 192 -16.88 -4.44 -9.18
C THR A 192 -15.47 -4.87 -9.60
N HIS A 193 -14.43 -4.34 -8.94
CA HIS A 193 -13.02 -4.60 -9.27
C HIS A 193 -12.35 -5.57 -8.29
N GLY A 194 -13.05 -5.99 -7.24
CA GLY A 194 -12.43 -6.70 -6.12
C GLY A 194 -11.53 -5.79 -5.28
N VAL A 195 -10.84 -6.39 -4.30
CA VAL A 195 -9.83 -5.71 -3.48
C VAL A 195 -8.53 -6.46 -3.65
N HIS A 196 -7.55 -5.86 -4.34
CA HIS A 196 -6.22 -6.46 -4.44
C HIS A 196 -5.41 -6.17 -3.17
N ILE A 197 -4.85 -7.21 -2.58
CA ILE A 197 -4.03 -7.12 -1.37
C ILE A 197 -2.70 -7.83 -1.65
N HIS A 198 -1.59 -7.17 -1.34
CA HIS A 198 -0.27 -7.77 -1.52
C HIS A 198 -0.08 -8.98 -0.58
N ARG A 199 0.53 -10.06 -1.08
CA ARG A 199 0.70 -11.34 -0.34
C ARG A 199 1.37 -11.19 1.02
N THR A 200 2.25 -10.22 1.20
CA THR A 200 2.94 -9.94 2.48
C THR A 200 2.00 -9.46 3.58
N VAL A 201 0.83 -8.92 3.24
CA VAL A 201 -0.21 -8.61 4.22
C VAL A 201 -0.72 -9.88 4.86
N LYS A 202 -0.92 -10.94 4.07
CA LYS A 202 -1.30 -12.26 4.59
C LYS A 202 -0.23 -12.83 5.51
N MET A 203 1.04 -12.74 5.12
CA MET A 203 2.16 -13.18 5.97
C MET A 203 2.11 -12.51 7.35
N ARG A 204 1.77 -11.21 7.42
CA ARG A 204 1.63 -10.48 8.69
C ARG A 204 0.39 -10.87 9.47
N MET A 205 -0.71 -11.16 8.79
CA MET A 205 -1.93 -11.66 9.43
C MET A 205 -1.63 -12.99 10.14
N ASP A 206 -0.92 -13.89 9.45
CA ASP A 206 -0.59 -15.22 9.93
C ASP A 206 0.48 -15.19 11.04
N ALA A 207 1.57 -14.41 10.87
CA ALA A 207 2.67 -14.32 11.84
C ALA A 207 2.35 -13.49 13.09
N LEU A 208 1.78 -12.29 12.88
CA LEU A 208 1.71 -11.24 13.91
C LEU A 208 0.27 -10.97 14.38
N GLY A 209 -0.72 -11.70 13.85
CA GLY A 209 -2.14 -11.39 14.07
C GLY A 209 -2.52 -9.99 13.57
N TYR A 210 -1.82 -9.48 12.55
CA TYR A 210 -2.07 -8.15 12.00
C TYR A 210 -3.49 -8.03 11.46
N ASN A 211 -4.22 -6.97 11.82
CA ASN A 211 -5.53 -6.68 11.24
C ASN A 211 -5.45 -5.48 10.28
N PRO A 212 -5.61 -5.67 8.96
CA PRO A 212 -5.59 -4.60 7.98
C PRO A 212 -6.60 -3.49 8.29
N ARG A 213 -6.13 -2.24 8.37
CA ARG A 213 -7.01 -1.05 8.51
C ARG A 213 -7.56 -0.59 7.16
N ALA A 214 -8.08 -1.53 6.38
CA ALA A 214 -8.82 -1.28 5.15
C ALA A 214 -10.30 -1.51 5.44
N ASN A 215 -11.17 -0.59 4.99
CA ASN A 215 -12.61 -0.80 5.13
C ASN A 215 -13.09 -1.78 4.04
N ILE A 216 -12.80 -3.08 4.22
CA ILE A 216 -13.17 -4.15 3.28
C ILE A 216 -14.55 -4.70 3.66
N LYS A 217 -15.44 -4.80 2.68
CA LYS A 217 -16.78 -5.37 2.86
C LYS A 217 -16.67 -6.87 3.10
N ALA A 218 -17.39 -7.39 4.10
CA ALA A 218 -17.41 -8.81 4.45
C ALA A 218 -17.88 -9.73 3.30
N THR A 219 -18.54 -9.18 2.28
CA THR A 219 -19.02 -9.88 1.09
C THR A 219 -17.99 -9.96 -0.03
N THR A 220 -16.82 -9.32 0.11
CA THR A 220 -15.81 -9.24 -0.94
C THR A 220 -14.56 -9.97 -0.50
N ASP A 221 -14.28 -11.10 -1.13
CA ASP A 221 -13.04 -11.83 -0.89
C ASP A 221 -11.85 -11.07 -1.50
N PRO A 222 -10.75 -10.91 -0.74
CA PRO A 222 -9.56 -10.23 -1.24
C PRO A 222 -8.83 -11.06 -2.29
N ILE A 223 -8.39 -10.40 -3.35
CA ILE A 223 -7.55 -10.97 -4.40
C ILE A 223 -6.09 -10.76 -3.98
N TRP A 224 -5.38 -11.85 -3.73
CA TRP A 224 -3.98 -11.80 -3.33
C TRP A 224 -3.08 -11.58 -4.54
N VAL A 225 -2.27 -10.53 -4.51
CA VAL A 225 -1.34 -10.15 -5.60
C VAL A 225 0.10 -10.12 -5.13
N ASP A 226 0.99 -10.07 -6.11
CA ASP A 226 2.45 -10.10 -5.97
C ASP A 226 3.12 -9.05 -6.87
#